data_AF-A0A4C1TEP6-F1
#
_entry.id   AF-A0A4C1TEP6-F1
#
_cell.length_a   1.000
_cell.length_b   1.000
_cell.length_c   1.000
_cell.angle_alpha   90.00
_cell.angle_beta   90.00
_cell.angle_gamma   90.00
#
_symmetry.space_group_name_H-M   'P 1'
#
loop_
_entity.id
_entity.type
_entity.pdbx_description
1 polymer ?
#
loop_
_entity_poly.entity_id
_entity_poly.type
_entity_poly.pdbx_seq_one_letter_code
_entity_poly.pdbx_strand_id
1 'polypeptide(L)'
;MRREPSMVLPPFLAAFDPGWNDPPTFSYNIQHTQATRPRNFLNKRVAFPLTGANADNAPKSLSALPSNLPMPPAAPLQTILKPVQTREEIVADSESTLKEVKDILLKIVDDSSELGNKANDIKKRIHTMEEMWRSEKLNNSIKLLMKELAYALKDDQPTKADDIHRVLMVDHIGAVGAWMPGVKQLVYHCIARSELIAIDKES
;
A
#
# COMPACT_ATOMS: atom_id res chain seq x y z
N MET A 1 -34.66 30.79 62.09
CA MET A 1 -35.62 29.81 61.53
C MET A 1 -35.63 30.01 60.02
N ARG A 2 -34.95 29.15 59.27
CA ARG A 2 -35.52 27.97 58.57
C ARG A 2 -36.34 28.34 57.32
N ARG A 3 -35.80 27.89 56.17
CA ARG A 3 -36.45 27.42 54.92
C ARG A 3 -36.53 28.36 53.70
N GLU A 4 -35.62 28.09 52.75
CA GLU A 4 -35.77 28.02 51.27
C GLU A 4 -37.07 27.27 50.84
N PRO A 5 -37.60 27.34 49.58
CA PRO A 5 -36.81 27.17 48.34
C PRO A 5 -37.33 27.71 46.97
N SER A 6 -36.45 27.59 45.97
CA SER A 6 -36.71 27.20 44.57
C SER A 6 -37.24 28.23 43.55
N MET A 7 -36.34 28.68 42.67
CA MET A 7 -36.39 28.34 41.23
C MET A 7 -35.12 28.88 40.55
N VAL A 8 -34.11 28.02 40.42
CA VAL A 8 -32.95 28.28 39.55
C VAL A 8 -33.09 27.37 38.34
N LEU A 9 -33.07 28.02 37.18
CA LEU A 9 -33.15 27.48 35.82
C LEU A 9 -32.19 26.29 35.59
N PRO A 10 -32.54 25.36 34.68
CA PRO A 10 -31.64 24.28 34.32
C PRO A 10 -30.55 24.82 33.39
N PRO A 11 -29.26 24.61 33.66
CA PRO A 11 -28.28 24.65 32.60
C PRO A 11 -28.43 23.36 31.79
N PHE A 12 -28.87 23.55 30.55
CA PHE A 12 -28.43 22.74 29.42
C PHE A 12 -26.95 22.42 29.61
N LEU A 13 -26.58 21.15 29.47
CA LEU A 13 -25.51 20.68 28.59
C LEU A 13 -25.26 19.22 28.94
N ALA A 14 -25.65 18.37 27.98
CA ALA A 14 -25.31 16.97 27.93
C ALA A 14 -23.83 16.78 28.27
N ALA A 15 -23.56 15.82 29.15
CA ALA A 15 -22.24 15.29 29.39
C ALA A 15 -21.70 14.69 28.08
N PHE A 16 -21.08 15.55 27.27
CA PHE A 16 -20.26 15.17 26.14
C PHE A 16 -18.91 14.79 26.75
N ASP A 17 -18.70 13.51 26.96
CA ASP A 17 -17.44 12.92 27.42
C ASP A 17 -16.34 13.20 26.38
N PRO A 18 -15.39 14.13 26.63
CA PRO A 18 -14.27 14.38 25.74
C PRO A 18 -13.09 13.53 26.21
N GLY A 19 -13.32 12.26 26.49
CA GLY A 19 -12.36 11.34 27.10
C GLY A 19 -11.46 10.60 26.13
N TRP A 20 -11.30 11.10 24.90
CA TRP A 20 -10.48 10.42 23.88
C TRP A 20 -9.90 11.37 22.81
N ASN A 21 -9.32 12.53 23.19
CA ASN A 21 -8.47 13.27 22.25
C ASN A 21 -7.50 14.27 22.92
N ASP A 22 -6.86 13.90 24.03
CA ASP A 22 -5.76 14.71 24.56
C ASP A 22 -4.42 14.12 24.07
N PRO A 23 -3.68 14.81 23.18
CA PRO A 23 -2.37 14.34 22.75
C PRO A 23 -1.38 14.44 23.93
N PRO A 24 -0.40 13.53 24.04
CA PRO A 24 0.57 13.59 25.14
C PRO A 24 1.31 14.93 25.14
N THR A 25 1.24 15.66 26.25
CA THR A 25 1.99 16.90 26.43
C THR A 25 3.49 16.57 26.53
N PHE A 26 4.26 16.81 25.46
CA PHE A 26 5.71 16.74 25.52
C PHE A 26 6.24 17.92 26.33
N SER A 27 6.54 17.68 27.62
CA SER A 27 7.24 18.64 28.46
C SER A 27 8.68 18.82 27.93
N TYR A 28 8.95 19.95 27.30
CA TYR A 28 10.29 20.32 26.80
C TYR A 28 11.18 20.74 27.98
N ASN A 29 11.77 19.77 28.68
CA ASN A 29 12.83 20.06 29.66
C ASN A 29 14.19 20.08 28.95
N ILE A 30 14.68 21.28 28.61
CA ILE A 30 16.08 21.48 28.24
C ILE A 30 16.88 21.46 29.53
N GLN A 31 17.33 20.26 29.93
CA GLN A 31 18.38 20.12 30.92
C GLN A 31 19.47 19.21 30.35
N HIS A 32 20.63 19.82 30.13
CA HIS A 32 21.90 19.15 29.92
C HIS A 32 22.11 18.09 31.01
N THR A 33 22.33 16.85 30.61
CA THR A 33 23.29 15.92 31.24
C THR A 33 23.29 14.59 30.49
N GLN A 34 24.50 14.09 30.21
CA GLN A 34 24.73 12.78 29.62
C GLN A 34 24.17 11.69 30.53
N ALA A 35 23.29 10.83 30.02
CA ALA A 35 23.08 9.50 30.58
C ALA A 35 22.49 8.57 29.51
N THR A 36 23.12 7.40 29.42
CA THR A 36 22.84 6.24 28.58
C THR A 36 21.34 5.91 28.44
N ARG A 37 20.80 6.02 27.22
CA ARG A 37 19.46 5.48 26.91
C ARG A 37 19.51 3.95 26.97
N PRO A 38 18.67 3.26 27.76
CA PRO A 38 18.49 1.83 27.60
C PRO A 38 17.72 1.57 26.30
N ARG A 39 18.32 0.85 25.35
CA ARG A 39 17.59 0.33 24.19
C ARG A 39 16.53 -0.64 24.68
N ASN A 40 15.26 -0.34 24.44
CA ASN A 40 14.15 -1.25 24.66
C ASN A 40 14.28 -2.40 23.65
N PHE A 41 14.93 -3.49 24.08
CA PHE A 41 15.00 -4.73 23.32
C PHE A 41 13.66 -5.45 23.47
N LEU A 42 12.73 -5.18 22.56
CA LEU A 42 11.40 -5.78 22.48
C LEU A 42 11.42 -7.24 21.97
N ASN A 43 12.47 -7.99 22.32
CA ASN A 43 12.64 -9.41 21.99
C ASN A 43 12.72 -10.30 23.25
N LYS A 44 12.33 -9.78 24.42
CA LYS A 44 12.33 -10.59 25.65
C LYS A 44 11.01 -11.34 25.77
N ARG A 45 10.95 -12.53 25.19
CA ARG A 45 9.92 -13.51 25.56
C ARG A 45 10.19 -13.91 27.01
N VAL A 46 9.23 -13.66 27.88
CA VAL A 46 9.24 -14.09 29.28
C VAL A 46 9.26 -15.62 29.30
N ALA A 47 10.29 -16.21 29.90
CA ALA A 47 10.33 -17.65 30.16
C ALA A 47 9.52 -17.95 31.44
N PHE A 48 8.69 -19.00 31.40
CA PHE A 48 8.02 -19.53 32.59
C PHE A 48 9.07 -20.16 33.54
N PRO A 49 8.98 -19.97 34.87
CA PRO A 49 9.84 -20.68 35.81
C PRO A 49 9.40 -22.14 35.89
N LEU A 50 10.19 -23.04 35.30
CA LEU A 50 10.12 -24.47 35.59
C LEU A 50 11.06 -24.75 36.77
N THR A 51 10.49 -24.78 37.98
CA THR A 51 11.17 -25.39 39.12
C THR A 51 11.03 -26.91 39.02
N GLY A 52 12.16 -27.58 38.79
CA GLY A 52 12.50 -28.82 39.48
C GLY A 52 12.26 -30.15 38.77
N ALA A 53 13.39 -30.73 38.33
CA ALA A 53 13.78 -32.14 38.46
C ALA A 53 13.77 -33.06 37.21
N ASN A 54 15.00 -33.49 36.89
CA ASN A 54 15.44 -34.80 36.40
C ASN A 54 15.46 -35.09 34.89
N ALA A 55 16.70 -35.05 34.38
CA ALA A 55 17.42 -36.11 33.67
C ALA A 55 16.71 -36.95 32.58
N ASP A 56 17.43 -37.00 31.44
CA ASP A 56 17.65 -38.12 30.53
C ASP A 56 16.66 -38.41 29.38
N ASN A 57 17.28 -38.56 28.20
CA ASN A 57 16.88 -39.30 27.00
C ASN A 57 15.98 -38.68 25.90
N ALA A 58 16.67 -38.34 24.80
CA ALA A 58 16.47 -38.83 23.43
C ALA A 58 15.29 -38.31 22.57
N PRO A 59 15.49 -38.21 21.23
CA PRO A 59 14.64 -37.44 20.34
C PRO A 59 13.41 -38.24 19.91
N LYS A 60 12.25 -37.57 19.77
CA LYS A 60 11.08 -38.13 19.11
C LYS A 60 10.66 -37.23 17.95
N SER A 61 11.15 -37.58 16.77
CA SER A 61 10.48 -37.34 15.49
C SER A 61 9.52 -38.50 15.27
N LEU A 62 8.21 -38.24 15.11
CA LEU A 62 7.16 -39.09 14.52
C LEU A 62 5.90 -38.18 14.47
N SER A 63 5.62 -37.49 13.37
CA SER A 63 4.77 -37.95 12.25
C SER A 63 3.48 -38.65 12.70
N ALA A 64 2.34 -37.97 12.49
CA ALA A 64 1.15 -38.49 11.79
C ALA A 64 -0.13 -37.74 12.22
N LEU A 65 -0.70 -36.98 11.29
CA LEU A 65 -2.08 -36.51 11.32
C LEU A 65 -3.03 -37.71 11.06
N PRO A 66 -4.12 -37.90 11.82
CA PRO A 66 -5.24 -38.71 11.34
C PRO A 66 -6.15 -37.84 10.46
N SER A 67 -5.87 -37.82 9.16
CA SER A 67 -6.74 -37.23 8.14
C SER A 67 -7.92 -38.17 7.85
N ASN A 68 -9.06 -37.97 8.53
CA ASN A 68 -10.33 -38.59 8.16
C ASN A 68 -11.38 -37.51 7.88
N LEU A 69 -11.40 -36.99 6.65
CA LEU A 69 -12.55 -36.29 6.10
C LEU A 69 -12.92 -36.96 4.76
N PRO A 70 -14.19 -37.38 4.56
CA PRO A 70 -14.65 -37.90 3.29
C PRO A 70 -14.71 -36.77 2.25
N MET A 71 -13.99 -36.97 1.15
CA MET A 71 -13.98 -36.10 -0.03
C MET A 71 -15.29 -36.25 -0.83
N PRO A 72 -15.95 -35.16 -1.27
CA PRO A 72 -17.11 -35.26 -2.16
C PRO A 72 -16.69 -35.61 -3.60
N PRO A 73 -17.56 -36.23 -4.41
CA PRO A 73 -17.23 -36.67 -5.76
C PRO A 73 -16.99 -35.49 -6.71
N ALA A 74 -15.87 -35.54 -7.43
CA ALA A 74 -15.49 -34.57 -8.45
C ALA A 74 -16.44 -34.61 -9.66
N ALA A 75 -16.97 -33.45 -10.04
CA ALA A 75 -17.66 -33.28 -11.32
C ALA A 75 -16.65 -33.27 -12.48
N PRO A 76 -16.99 -33.78 -13.67
CA PRO A 76 -16.10 -33.75 -14.82
C PRO A 76 -16.06 -32.34 -15.41
N LEU A 77 -14.97 -31.62 -15.19
CA LEU A 77 -14.65 -30.40 -15.93
C LEU A 77 -14.20 -30.80 -17.34
N GLN A 78 -15.02 -30.46 -18.33
CA GLN A 78 -14.70 -30.62 -19.73
C GLN A 78 -13.46 -29.80 -20.07
N THR A 79 -12.41 -30.52 -20.41
CA THR A 79 -11.17 -30.01 -20.96
C THR A 79 -11.42 -29.44 -22.35
N ILE A 80 -11.56 -28.11 -22.46
CA ILE A 80 -11.34 -27.39 -23.72
C ILE A 80 -9.86 -26.99 -23.73
N LEU A 81 -9.01 -27.87 -24.27
CA LEU A 81 -7.66 -27.52 -24.68
C LEU A 81 -7.75 -26.74 -25.99
N LYS A 82 -7.45 -25.44 -25.95
CA LYS A 82 -6.96 -24.72 -27.13
C LYS A 82 -5.44 -24.84 -27.17
N PRO A 83 -4.83 -25.12 -28.34
CA PRO A 83 -3.44 -25.51 -28.42
C PRO A 83 -2.50 -24.30 -28.36
N VAL A 84 -1.50 -24.42 -27.49
CA VAL A 84 -0.08 -24.11 -27.72
C VAL A 84 0.22 -23.15 -28.88
N GLN A 85 0.45 -21.86 -28.55
CA GLN A 85 1.37 -21.00 -29.31
C GLN A 85 1.86 -19.74 -28.56
N THR A 86 1.76 -19.68 -27.23
CA THR A 86 1.71 -18.37 -26.55
C THR A 86 2.97 -17.97 -25.77
N ARG A 87 4.00 -18.82 -25.67
CA ARG A 87 5.13 -18.49 -24.77
C ARG A 87 6.11 -17.46 -25.35
N GLU A 88 6.26 -17.36 -26.67
CA GLU A 88 7.20 -16.43 -27.30
C GLU A 88 6.54 -15.07 -27.62
N GLU A 89 5.24 -15.05 -27.96
CA GLU A 89 4.49 -13.83 -28.28
C GLU A 89 4.19 -12.97 -27.03
N ILE A 90 3.93 -13.58 -25.87
CA ILE A 90 3.70 -12.86 -24.60
C ILE A 90 4.96 -12.14 -24.11
N VAL A 91 6.15 -12.67 -24.41
CA VAL A 91 7.43 -12.07 -24.00
C VAL A 91 7.74 -10.85 -24.88
N ALA A 92 7.49 -10.94 -26.18
CA ALA A 92 7.63 -9.83 -27.11
C ALA A 92 6.66 -8.67 -26.76
N ASP A 93 5.40 -9.00 -26.43
CA ASP A 93 4.40 -8.03 -25.98
C ASP A 93 4.73 -7.39 -24.62
N SER A 94 5.37 -8.15 -23.72
CA SER A 94 5.76 -7.65 -22.40
C SER A 94 6.89 -6.61 -22.46
N GLU A 95 7.89 -6.80 -23.33
CA GLU A 95 9.00 -5.85 -23.46
C GLU A 95 8.58 -4.59 -24.24
N SER A 96 7.79 -4.73 -25.31
CA SER A 96 7.24 -3.58 -26.03
C SER A 96 6.34 -2.75 -25.12
N THR A 97 5.42 -3.39 -24.39
CA THR A 97 4.53 -2.73 -23.43
C THR A 97 5.32 -1.99 -22.35
N LEU A 98 6.40 -2.58 -21.82
CA LEU A 98 7.25 -1.91 -20.84
C LEU A 98 7.87 -0.63 -21.41
N LYS A 99 8.40 -0.69 -22.64
CA LYS A 99 8.97 0.47 -23.31
C LYS A 99 7.93 1.56 -23.53
N GLU A 100 6.73 1.21 -24.00
CA GLU A 100 5.63 2.15 -24.22
C GLU A 100 5.20 2.83 -22.91
N VAL A 101 4.96 2.04 -21.86
CA VAL A 101 4.57 2.57 -20.53
C VAL A 101 5.63 3.50 -19.99
N LYS A 102 6.90 3.09 -20.04
CA LYS A 102 8.02 3.90 -19.57
C LYS A 102 8.12 5.21 -20.34
N ASP A 103 8.05 5.17 -21.66
CA ASP A 103 8.17 6.34 -22.52
C ASP A 103 7.05 7.35 -22.24
N ILE A 104 5.81 6.87 -22.16
CA ILE A 104 4.64 7.70 -21.84
C ILE A 104 4.82 8.40 -20.50
N LEU A 105 5.16 7.64 -19.44
CA LEU A 105 5.33 8.20 -18.10
C LEU A 105 6.49 9.21 -18.04
N LEU A 106 7.63 8.89 -18.65
CA LEU A 106 8.77 9.80 -18.68
C LEU A 106 8.47 11.08 -19.45
N LYS A 107 7.76 10.97 -20.57
CA LYS A 107 7.32 12.12 -21.36
C LYS A 107 6.42 13.04 -20.53
N ILE A 108 5.41 12.49 -19.86
CA ILE A 108 4.52 13.27 -18.99
C ILE A 108 5.31 13.99 -17.87
N VAL A 109 6.28 13.31 -17.27
CA VAL A 109 7.14 13.91 -16.25
C VAL A 109 8.00 15.05 -16.82
N ASP A 110 8.48 14.92 -18.06
CA ASP A 110 9.29 15.95 -18.73
C ASP A 110 8.45 17.17 -19.16
N ASP A 111 7.24 16.92 -19.66
CA ASP A 111 6.24 17.96 -19.98
C ASP A 111 5.76 18.71 -18.73
N SER A 112 5.85 18.07 -17.54
CA SER A 112 5.44 18.63 -16.25
C SER A 112 6.57 19.42 -15.57
N SER A 113 6.97 20.56 -16.16
CA SER A 113 8.04 21.42 -15.62
C SER A 113 7.80 21.92 -14.19
N GLU A 114 6.54 22.05 -13.80
CA GLU A 114 6.05 22.47 -12.47
C GLU A 114 6.49 21.51 -11.34
N LEU A 115 6.83 20.27 -11.69
CA LEU A 115 7.22 19.24 -10.75
C LEU A 115 8.63 19.46 -10.17
N GLY A 116 9.50 20.19 -10.87
CA GLY A 116 10.83 20.59 -10.41
C GLY A 116 11.64 19.44 -9.81
N ASN A 117 12.07 19.57 -8.55
CA ASN A 117 12.88 18.55 -7.85
C ASN A 117 12.17 17.20 -7.72
N LYS A 118 10.83 17.18 -7.67
CA LYS A 118 10.05 15.94 -7.56
C LYS A 118 10.12 15.11 -8.85
N ALA A 119 10.35 15.73 -10.01
CA ALA A 119 10.46 15.04 -11.30
C ALA A 119 11.60 14.00 -11.28
N ASN A 120 12.73 14.35 -10.65
CA ASN A 120 13.85 13.42 -10.51
C ASN A 120 13.53 12.22 -9.61
N ASP A 121 12.75 12.40 -8.54
CA ASP A 121 12.30 11.27 -7.71
C ASP A 121 11.35 10.36 -8.49
N ILE A 122 10.36 10.94 -9.19
CA ILE A 122 9.42 10.16 -10.00
C ILE A 122 10.16 9.39 -11.11
N LYS A 123 11.12 10.01 -11.81
CA LYS A 123 11.97 9.33 -12.80
C LYS A 123 12.71 8.14 -12.20
N LYS A 124 13.25 8.26 -10.99
CA LYS A 124 13.89 7.15 -10.27
C LYS A 124 12.89 6.03 -9.95
N ARG A 125 11.69 6.37 -9.49
CA ARG A 125 10.63 5.39 -9.20
C ARG A 125 10.17 4.65 -10.46
N ILE A 126 10.04 5.34 -11.59
CA ILE A 126 9.74 4.73 -12.90
C ILE A 126 10.86 3.74 -13.30
N HIS A 127 12.12 4.06 -13.02
CA HIS A 127 13.22 3.12 -13.28
C HIS A 127 13.15 1.89 -12.38
N THR A 128 12.84 2.04 -11.09
CA THR A 128 12.61 0.90 -10.19
C THR A 128 11.46 0.01 -10.68
N MET A 129 10.39 0.59 -11.21
CA MET A 129 9.31 -0.16 -11.85
C MET A 129 9.83 -0.98 -13.05
N GLU A 130 10.66 -0.39 -13.90
CA GLU A 130 11.30 -1.07 -15.04
C GLU A 130 12.13 -2.28 -14.58
N GLU A 131 12.96 -2.10 -13.55
CA GLU A 131 13.79 -3.17 -12.99
C GLU A 131 12.93 -4.32 -12.45
N MET A 132 11.85 -4.01 -11.73
CA MET A 132 10.92 -5.02 -11.22
C MET A 132 10.16 -5.75 -12.34
N TRP A 133 9.83 -5.04 -13.42
CA TRP A 133 9.17 -5.61 -14.59
C TRP A 133 10.08 -6.60 -15.33
N ARG A 134 11.35 -6.22 -15.56
CA ARG A 134 12.36 -7.09 -16.20
C ARG A 134 12.75 -8.28 -15.35
N SER A 135 12.67 -8.14 -14.03
CA SER A 135 12.92 -9.23 -13.08
C SER A 135 11.82 -10.30 -13.07
N GLU A 136 10.79 -10.19 -13.91
CA GLU A 136 9.59 -11.04 -13.96
C GLU A 136 8.84 -11.16 -12.61
N LYS A 137 9.07 -10.21 -11.69
CA LYS A 137 8.40 -10.15 -10.39
C LYS A 137 7.02 -9.49 -10.47
N LEU A 138 6.68 -8.92 -11.62
CA LEU A 138 5.39 -8.28 -11.88
C LEU A 138 4.46 -9.23 -12.63
N ASN A 139 3.29 -9.48 -12.04
CA ASN A 139 2.22 -10.25 -12.66
C ASN A 139 1.72 -9.58 -13.95
N ASN A 140 1.26 -10.38 -14.91
CA ASN A 140 0.67 -9.87 -16.16
C ASN A 140 -0.51 -8.92 -15.92
N SER A 141 -1.30 -9.15 -14.86
CA SER A 141 -2.37 -8.22 -14.46
C SER A 141 -1.82 -6.83 -14.10
N ILE A 142 -0.71 -6.76 -13.38
CA ILE A 142 -0.06 -5.48 -13.02
C ILE A 142 0.45 -4.80 -14.29
N LYS A 143 1.06 -5.56 -15.20
CA LYS A 143 1.56 -5.04 -16.48
C LYS A 143 0.45 -4.40 -17.31
N LEU A 144 -0.69 -5.09 -17.43
CA LEU A 144 -1.85 -4.60 -18.17
C LEU A 144 -2.49 -3.38 -17.50
N LEU A 145 -2.68 -3.41 -16.18
CA LEU A 145 -3.19 -2.26 -15.44
C LEU A 145 -2.26 -1.05 -15.55
N MET A 146 -0.94 -1.27 -15.52
CA MET A 146 0.03 -0.19 -15.68
C MET A 146 0.01 0.40 -17.09
N LYS A 147 -0.20 -0.45 -18.11
CA LYS A 147 -0.47 0.00 -19.49
C LYS A 147 -1.69 0.90 -19.52
N GLU A 148 -2.84 0.43 -19.05
CA GLU A 148 -4.07 1.21 -18.99
C GLU A 148 -3.90 2.53 -18.23
N LEU A 149 -3.16 2.53 -17.11
CA LEU A 149 -2.85 3.74 -16.33
C LEU A 149 -2.05 4.74 -17.17
N ALA A 150 -0.99 4.29 -17.85
CA ALA A 150 -0.17 5.16 -18.69
C ALA A 150 -0.97 5.76 -19.85
N TYR A 151 -1.81 4.96 -20.53
CA TYR A 151 -2.69 5.47 -21.59
C TYR A 151 -3.75 6.42 -21.05
N ALA A 152 -4.33 6.17 -19.87
CA ALA A 152 -5.27 7.10 -19.25
C ALA A 152 -4.64 8.48 -18.95
N LEU A 153 -3.38 8.50 -18.49
CA LEU A 153 -2.65 9.76 -18.32
C LEU A 153 -2.33 10.44 -19.66
N LYS A 154 -2.04 9.67 -20.71
CA LYS A 154 -1.78 10.20 -22.06
C LYS A 154 -3.03 10.80 -22.72
N ASP A 155 -4.21 10.25 -22.44
CA ASP A 155 -5.50 10.68 -22.97
C ASP A 155 -6.13 11.84 -22.19
N ASP A 156 -5.38 12.46 -21.27
CA ASP A 156 -5.87 13.51 -20.36
C ASP A 156 -7.06 13.06 -19.50
N GLN A 157 -7.07 11.78 -19.09
CA GLN A 157 -8.06 11.18 -18.19
C GLN A 157 -7.44 10.81 -16.83
N PRO A 158 -6.96 11.79 -16.05
CA PRO A 158 -6.21 11.50 -14.84
C PRO A 158 -7.07 10.93 -13.70
N THR A 159 -8.40 11.14 -13.72
CA THR A 159 -9.33 10.48 -12.79
C THR A 159 -9.38 8.97 -13.02
N LYS A 160 -9.47 8.53 -14.29
CA LYS A 160 -9.41 7.10 -14.65
C LYS A 160 -8.08 6.48 -14.22
N ALA A 161 -6.98 7.23 -14.33
CA ALA A 161 -5.68 6.80 -13.83
C ALA A 161 -5.66 6.61 -12.30
N ASP A 162 -6.34 7.47 -11.52
CA ASP A 162 -6.47 7.31 -10.06
C ASP A 162 -7.25 6.04 -9.70
N ASP A 163 -8.34 5.74 -10.41
CA ASP A 163 -9.11 4.50 -10.19
C ASP A 163 -8.24 3.25 -10.42
N ILE A 164 -7.48 3.21 -11.51
CA ILE A 164 -6.56 2.10 -11.80
C ILE A 164 -5.46 2.01 -10.73
N HIS A 165 -4.93 3.14 -10.29
CA HIS A 165 -3.98 3.19 -9.18
C HIS A 165 -4.57 2.59 -7.89
N ARG A 166 -5.84 2.90 -7.56
CA ARG A 166 -6.53 2.31 -6.39
C ARG A 166 -6.65 0.79 -6.53
N VAL A 167 -7.05 0.29 -7.71
CA VAL A 167 -7.11 -1.16 -7.98
C VAL A 167 -5.74 -1.80 -7.76
N LEU A 168 -4.67 -1.21 -8.29
CA LEU A 168 -3.31 -1.70 -8.07
C LEU A 168 -2.89 -1.70 -6.59
N MET A 169 -3.31 -0.69 -5.82
CA MET A 169 -3.02 -0.60 -4.39
C MET A 169 -3.81 -1.59 -3.54
N VAL A 170 -5.01 -2.00 -3.96
CA VAL A 170 -5.83 -2.95 -3.20
C VAL A 170 -5.33 -4.38 -3.40
N ASP A 171 -5.12 -4.79 -4.65
CA ASP A 171 -4.82 -6.19 -4.97
C ASP A 171 -3.32 -6.52 -5.02
N HIS A 172 -2.47 -5.52 -5.25
CA HIS A 172 -1.07 -5.75 -5.64
C HIS A 172 -0.04 -4.91 -4.88
N ILE A 173 -0.39 -4.35 -3.71
CA ILE A 173 0.48 -3.44 -2.94
C ILE A 173 1.89 -3.98 -2.68
N GLY A 174 2.04 -5.29 -2.45
CA GLY A 174 3.35 -5.90 -2.21
C GLY A 174 4.31 -5.82 -3.41
N ALA A 175 3.78 -5.80 -4.63
CA ALA A 175 4.57 -5.71 -5.86
C ALA A 175 4.77 -4.27 -6.32
N VAL A 176 3.77 -3.40 -6.11
CA VAL A 176 3.80 -2.02 -6.62
C VAL A 176 4.27 -0.98 -5.60
N GLY A 177 4.24 -1.28 -4.30
CA GLY A 177 4.48 -0.31 -3.23
C GLY A 177 5.86 0.35 -3.23
N ALA A 178 6.87 -0.29 -3.82
CA ALA A 178 8.24 0.26 -3.90
C ALA A 178 8.34 1.48 -4.84
N TRP A 179 7.51 1.56 -5.88
CA TRP A 179 7.60 2.58 -6.93
C TRP A 179 6.29 3.34 -7.17
N MET A 180 5.14 2.73 -6.85
CA MET A 180 3.83 3.34 -7.06
C MET A 180 3.62 4.70 -6.38
N PRO A 181 4.20 5.02 -5.21
CA PRO A 181 4.07 6.36 -4.64
C PRO A 181 4.56 7.49 -5.57
N GLY A 182 5.58 7.24 -6.39
CA GLY A 182 6.03 8.20 -7.40
C GLY A 182 5.04 8.35 -8.54
N VAL A 183 4.44 7.23 -8.99
CA VAL A 183 3.40 7.23 -10.02
C VAL A 183 2.13 7.92 -9.51
N LYS A 184 1.70 7.64 -8.28
CA LYS A 184 0.58 8.31 -7.62
C LYS A 184 0.76 9.83 -7.59
N GLN A 185 1.98 10.28 -7.27
CA GLN A 185 2.30 11.70 -7.27
C GLN A 185 2.17 12.31 -8.67
N LEU A 186 2.57 11.58 -9.72
CA LEU A 186 2.36 11.99 -11.10
C LEU A 186 0.87 12.07 -11.44
N VAL A 187 0.07 11.07 -11.06
CA VAL A 187 -1.39 11.07 -11.29
C VAL A 187 -2.04 12.31 -10.67
N TYR A 188 -1.75 12.62 -9.41
CA TYR A 188 -2.30 13.81 -8.75
C TYR A 188 -1.83 15.13 -9.37
N HIS A 189 -0.58 15.17 -9.86
CA HIS A 189 -0.12 16.33 -10.61
C HIS A 189 -0.93 16.51 -11.90
N CYS A 190 -1.21 15.43 -12.63
CA CYS A 190 -2.05 15.47 -13.82
C CYS A 190 -3.49 15.89 -13.49
N ILE A 191 -4.10 15.38 -12.40
CA ILE A 191 -5.45 15.81 -11.96
C ILE A 191 -5.48 17.33 -11.75
N ALA A 192 -4.56 17.86 -10.93
CA ALA A 192 -4.52 19.29 -10.63
C ALA A 192 -4.30 20.14 -11.88
N ARG A 193 -3.49 19.66 -12.83
CA ARG A 193 -3.23 20.33 -14.10
C ARG A 193 -4.47 20.33 -15.02
N SER A 194 -5.15 19.19 -15.16
CA SER A 194 -6.37 19.11 -15.98
C SER A 194 -7.49 19.99 -15.41
N GLU A 195 -7.62 20.07 -14.08
CA GLU A 195 -8.56 20.99 -13.42
C GLU A 195 -8.23 22.46 -13.73
N LEU A 196 -6.96 22.85 -13.71
CA LEU A 196 -6.54 24.22 -14.03
C LEU A 196 -6.84 24.59 -15.49
N ILE A 197 -6.63 23.66 -16.43
CA ILE A 197 -6.93 23.86 -17.86
C ILE A 197 -8.45 23.98 -18.08
N ALA A 198 -9.27 23.24 -17.33
CA ALA A 198 -10.72 23.31 -17.45
C ALA A 198 -11.28 24.69 -17.04
N ILE A 199 -10.69 25.33 -16.03
CA ILE A 199 -11.12 26.65 -15.55
C ILE A 199 -10.79 27.77 -16.55
N ASP A 200 -9.64 27.71 -17.21
CA ASP A 200 -9.22 28.71 -18.22
C ASP A 200 -10.12 28.69 -19.46
N LYS A 201 -10.66 27.51 -19.81
CA LYS A 201 -11.54 27.34 -20.98
C LYS A 201 -12.97 27.83 -20.77
N GLU A 202 -13.38 28.03 -19.52
CA GLU A 202 -14.72 28.51 -19.15
C GLU A 202 -14.74 30.01 -18.80
N SER A 203 -13.58 30.68 -18.85
CA SER A 203 -13.41 32.13 -18.63
C SER A 203 -13.32 32.91 -19.94
#